data_AF-A0A257M6E6-F1
#
_entry.id   AF-A0A257M6E6-F1
#
_cell.length_a   1.000
_cell.length_b   1.000
_cell.length_c   1.000
_cell.angle_alpha   90.00
_cell.angle_beta   90.00
_cell.angle_gamma   90.00
#
_symmetry.space_group_name_H-M   'P 1'
#
loop_
_entity.id
_entity.type
_entity.pdbx_description
1 polymer ?
#
loop_
_entity_poly.entity_id
_entity_poly.type
_entity_poly.pdbx_seq_one_letter_code
_entity_poly.pdbx_strand_id
1 'polypeptide(L)'
;PYWWAYLAMMSCNVLSPQIFWFKWARENLWVVMGVCMCVNVGMWFERFVIIVTTLARMFLPGDWAYYKASPVEIMLFVGTIGMFLALFLLFLRFLPCINIAEVKWTLPESDPHFDDVNDHPDSGVVKVAAYQQELATKA
;
A
#
# COMPACT_ATOMS: atom_id res chain seq x y z
N PRO A 1 19.01 2.13 -24.52
CA PRO A 1 19.85 2.69 -23.43
C PRO A 1 19.24 2.52 -22.02
N TYR A 2 17.91 2.49 -21.86
CA TYR A 2 17.22 2.36 -20.56
C TYR A 2 16.86 0.91 -20.15
N TRP A 3 17.62 -0.09 -20.60
CA TRP A 3 17.31 -1.50 -20.32
C TRP A 3 17.34 -1.83 -18.82
N TRP A 4 18.21 -1.17 -18.07
CA TRP A 4 18.34 -1.34 -16.61
C TRP A 4 17.08 -0.87 -15.87
N ALA A 5 16.46 0.23 -16.32
CA ALA A 5 15.23 0.77 -15.75
C ALA A 5 14.03 -0.13 -16.06
N TYR A 6 13.98 -0.68 -17.28
CA TYR A 6 12.96 -1.66 -17.65
C TYR A 6 13.10 -2.97 -16.86
N LEU A 7 14.33 -3.47 -16.69
CA LEU A 7 14.59 -4.68 -15.90
C LEU A 7 14.23 -4.47 -14.42
N ALA A 8 14.58 -3.32 -13.84
CA ALA A 8 14.22 -2.96 -12.48
C ALA A 8 12.69 -2.84 -12.29
N MET A 9 11.98 -2.22 -13.25
CA MET A 9 10.51 -2.17 -13.26
C MET A 9 9.91 -3.57 -13.27
N MET A 10 10.35 -4.45 -14.19
CA MET A 10 9.82 -5.81 -14.30
C MET A 10 10.15 -6.66 -13.07
N SER A 11 11.37 -6.57 -12.53
CA SER A 11 11.71 -7.31 -11.32
C SER A 11 10.90 -6.83 -10.11
N CYS A 12 10.77 -5.52 -9.91
CA CYS A 12 10.09 -4.98 -8.73
C CYS A 12 8.57 -5.12 -8.79
N ASN A 13 7.95 -5.01 -9.98
CA ASN A 13 6.49 -5.14 -10.10
C ASN A 13 6.04 -6.58 -10.31
N VAL A 14 6.80 -7.40 -11.04
CA VAL A 14 6.38 -8.77 -11.35
C VAL A 14 6.88 -9.76 -10.31
N LEU A 15 8.13 -9.68 -9.84
CA LEU A 15 8.66 -10.69 -8.91
C LEU A 15 8.24 -10.43 -7.45
N SER A 16 8.19 -9.16 -7.04
CA SER A 16 7.87 -8.78 -5.66
C SER A 16 6.53 -9.35 -5.15
N PRO A 17 5.40 -9.23 -5.89
CA PRO A 17 4.13 -9.81 -5.44
C PRO A 17 4.09 -11.34 -5.52
N GLN A 18 4.94 -11.99 -6.31
CA GLN A 18 4.97 -13.47 -6.38
C GLN A 18 5.46 -14.09 -5.07
N ILE A 19 6.22 -13.34 -4.27
CA ILE A 19 6.67 -13.75 -2.94
C ILE A 19 5.45 -14.02 -2.01
N PHE A 20 4.30 -13.38 -2.25
CA PHE A 20 3.09 -13.57 -1.45
C PHE A 20 2.33 -14.88 -1.72
N TRP A 21 2.74 -15.70 -2.70
CA TRP A 21 2.21 -17.06 -2.83
C TRP A 21 2.51 -17.92 -1.60
N PHE A 22 3.62 -17.63 -0.91
CA PHE A 22 3.99 -18.32 0.31
C PHE A 22 3.25 -17.72 1.51
N LYS A 23 2.50 -18.55 2.24
CA LYS A 23 1.75 -18.14 3.44
C LYS A 23 2.64 -17.43 4.46
N TRP A 24 3.84 -17.97 4.69
CA TRP A 24 4.84 -17.38 5.59
C TRP A 24 5.24 -15.94 5.23
N ALA A 25 5.27 -15.61 3.93
CA ALA A 25 5.65 -14.28 3.47
C ALA A 25 4.56 -13.23 3.66
N ARG A 26 3.28 -13.64 3.73
CA ARG A 26 2.14 -12.74 3.95
C ARG A 26 1.89 -12.44 5.42
N GLU A 27 2.27 -13.36 6.31
CA GLU A 27 2.07 -13.22 7.76
C GLU A 27 3.26 -12.49 8.44
N ASN A 28 4.38 -12.33 7.75
CA ASN A 28 5.56 -11.64 8.28
C ASN A 28 5.59 -10.16 7.87
N LEU A 29 5.38 -9.26 8.85
CA LEU A 29 5.37 -7.81 8.67
C LEU A 29 6.64 -7.29 7.95
N TRP A 30 7.82 -7.84 8.27
CA TRP A 30 9.07 -7.39 7.67
C TRP A 30 9.18 -7.70 6.19
N VAL A 31 8.66 -8.86 5.78
CA VAL A 31 8.62 -9.29 4.38
C VAL A 31 7.62 -8.43 3.61
N VAL A 32 6.44 -8.21 4.18
CA VAL A 32 5.41 -7.33 3.60
C VAL A 32 5.94 -5.91 3.42
N MET A 33 6.66 -5.37 4.42
CA MET A 33 7.22 -4.02 4.35
C MET A 33 8.29 -3.90 3.27
N GLY A 34 9.18 -4.90 3.15
CA GLY A 34 10.18 -4.95 2.08
C GLY A 34 9.55 -5.01 0.68
N VAL A 35 8.57 -5.89 0.51
CA VAL A 35 7.81 -6.05 -0.75
C VAL A 35 7.09 -4.76 -1.13
N CYS A 36 6.44 -4.10 -0.17
CA CYS A 36 5.75 -2.82 -0.37
C CYS A 36 6.70 -1.71 -0.85
N MET A 37 7.88 -1.59 -0.22
CA MET A 37 8.90 -0.64 -0.67
C MET A 37 9.39 -0.93 -2.09
N CYS A 38 9.63 -2.21 -2.41
CA CYS A 38 10.00 -2.62 -3.77
C CYS A 38 8.93 -2.27 -4.80
N VAL A 39 7.64 -2.49 -4.50
CA VAL A 39 6.53 -2.15 -5.40
C VAL A 39 6.40 -0.63 -5.59
N ASN A 40 6.52 0.16 -4.52
CA ASN A 40 6.50 1.63 -4.64
C ASN A 40 7.60 2.14 -5.58
N VAL A 41 8.82 1.59 -5.46
CA VAL A 41 9.93 1.91 -6.36
C VAL A 41 9.66 1.41 -7.78
N GLY A 42 9.10 0.20 -7.94
CA GLY A 42 8.76 -0.40 -9.23
C GLY A 42 7.72 0.41 -10.01
N MET A 43 6.66 0.88 -9.35
CA MET A 43 5.63 1.74 -9.94
C MET A 43 6.18 3.11 -10.36
N TRP A 44 7.11 3.67 -9.58
CA TRP A 44 7.81 4.88 -9.98
C TRP A 44 8.66 4.65 -11.23
N PHE A 45 9.41 3.54 -11.29
CA PHE A 45 10.17 3.16 -12.48
C PHE A 45 9.28 2.90 -13.71
N GLU A 46 8.08 2.36 -13.54
CA GLU A 46 7.11 2.21 -14.63
C GLU A 46 6.79 3.56 -15.28
N ARG A 47 6.46 4.57 -14.46
CA ARG A 47 6.18 5.93 -14.96
C ARG A 47 7.41 6.57 -15.60
N PHE A 48 8.59 6.39 -15.00
CA PHE A 48 9.85 6.87 -15.57
C PHE A 48 10.13 6.22 -16.94
N VAL A 49 9.97 4.90 -17.06
CA VAL A 49 10.21 4.17 -18.31
C VAL A 49 9.24 4.60 -19.38
N ILE A 50 7.93 4.66 -19.11
CA ILE A 50 6.93 5.06 -20.11
C ILE A 50 7.23 6.45 -20.66
N ILE A 51 7.56 7.42 -19.80
CA ILE A 51 7.76 8.81 -20.23
C ILE A 51 9.14 8.98 -20.89
N VAL A 52 10.23 8.59 -20.22
CA VAL A 52 11.58 8.92 -20.67
C VAL A 52 12.01 8.09 -21.87
N THR A 53 11.62 6.83 -21.94
CA THR A 53 12.03 5.98 -23.08
C THR A 53 11.30 6.35 -24.36
N THR A 54 10.03 6.76 -24.27
CA THR A 54 9.26 7.22 -25.43
C THR A 54 9.74 8.57 -25.94
N LEU A 55 10.08 9.51 -25.03
CA LEU A 55 10.63 10.81 -25.41
C LEU A 55 12.06 10.74 -25.95
N ALA A 56 12.89 9.81 -25.47
CA ALA A 56 14.29 9.72 -25.89
C ALA A 56 14.47 9.26 -27.35
N ARG A 57 13.44 8.67 -27.97
CA ARG A 57 13.47 8.13 -29.33
C ARG A 57 12.27 8.63 -30.12
N MET A 58 12.30 9.91 -30.46
CA MET A 58 11.26 10.56 -31.26
C MET A 58 11.44 10.27 -32.76
N PHE A 59 10.43 10.67 -33.56
CA PHE A 59 10.35 10.42 -35.00
C PHE A 59 11.56 10.94 -35.80
N LEU A 60 12.18 12.06 -35.38
CA LEU A 60 13.41 12.56 -36.00
C LEU A 60 14.66 11.97 -35.31
N PRO A 61 15.57 11.31 -36.06
CA PRO A 61 16.81 10.78 -35.50
C PRO A 61 17.79 11.85 -34.98
N GLY A 62 17.66 13.11 -35.44
CA GLY A 62 18.51 14.22 -35.01
C GLY A 62 18.27 14.70 -33.58
N ASP A 63 17.07 14.45 -33.03
CA ASP A 63 16.65 14.94 -31.71
C ASP A 63 16.77 13.87 -30.61
N TRP A 64 17.43 12.75 -30.90
CA TRP A 64 17.63 11.70 -29.92
C TRP A 64 18.57 12.16 -28.81
N ALA A 65 18.03 12.31 -27.60
CA ALA A 65 18.78 12.72 -26.42
C ALA A 65 18.62 11.71 -25.27
N TYR A 66 19.61 11.67 -24.38
CA TYR A 66 19.55 10.89 -23.15
C TYR A 66 19.22 11.81 -21.97
N TYR A 67 18.11 11.53 -21.29
CA TYR A 67 17.74 12.25 -20.08
C TYR A 67 18.75 11.99 -18.95
N LYS A 68 19.32 13.07 -18.42
CA LYS A 68 20.11 13.08 -17.20
C LYS A 68 19.46 14.02 -16.21
N ALA A 69 19.02 13.49 -15.08
CA ALA A 69 18.40 14.28 -14.04
C ALA A 69 19.40 15.31 -13.49
N SER A 70 18.98 16.57 -13.46
CA SER A 70 19.65 17.65 -12.79
C SER A 70 19.56 17.46 -11.26
N PRO A 71 20.58 17.88 -10.49
CA PRO A 71 20.52 17.86 -9.03
C PRO A 71 19.27 18.55 -8.46
N VAL A 72 18.79 19.60 -9.14
CA VAL A 72 17.59 20.36 -8.73
C VAL A 72 16.32 19.50 -8.83
N GLU A 73 16.20 18.65 -9.86
CA GLU A 73 15.04 17.76 -10.03
C GLU A 73 15.00 16.69 -8.94
N ILE A 74 16.17 16.16 -8.56
CA ILE A 74 16.30 15.19 -7.48
C ILE A 74 15.93 15.82 -6.13
N MET A 75 16.42 17.04 -5.87
CA MET A 75 16.06 17.78 -4.65
C MET A 75 14.57 18.11 -4.59
N LEU A 76 13.95 18.47 -5.71
CA LEU A 76 12.51 18.71 -5.78
C LEU A 76 11.74 17.43 -5.44
N PHE A 77 12.13 16.29 -6.02
CA PHE A 77 11.51 15.00 -5.74
C PHE A 77 11.60 14.62 -4.26
N VAL A 78 12.81 14.67 -3.68
CA VAL A 78 13.01 14.40 -2.24
C VAL A 78 12.26 15.42 -1.37
N GLY A 79 12.21 16.68 -1.81
CA GLY A 79 11.45 17.75 -1.16
C GLY A 79 9.95 17.45 -1.08
N THR A 80 9.35 16.88 -2.14
CA THR A 80 7.93 16.48 -2.10
C THR A 80 7.66 15.35 -1.11
N ILE A 81 8.58 14.38 -0.98
CA ILE A 81 8.49 13.31 0.03
C ILE A 81 8.59 13.91 1.44
N GLY A 82 9.53 14.83 1.66
CA GLY A 82 9.68 15.55 2.92
C GLY A 82 8.46 16.38 3.28
N MET A 83 7.88 17.09 2.31
CA MET A 83 6.64 17.86 2.49
C MET A 83 5.46 16.95 2.83
N PHE A 84 5.31 15.83 2.11
CA PHE A 84 4.28 14.84 2.41
C PHE A 84 4.42 14.28 3.83
N LEU A 85 5.62 13.87 4.23
CA LEU A 85 5.88 13.37 5.58
C LEU A 85 5.65 14.44 6.64
N ALA A 86 6.05 15.69 6.39
CA ALA A 86 5.82 16.80 7.31
C ALA A 86 4.32 17.03 7.55
N LEU A 87 3.53 17.10 6.48
CA LEU A 87 2.07 17.25 6.57
C LEU A 87 1.41 16.02 7.19
N PHE A 88 1.88 14.82 6.88
CA PHE A 88 1.36 13.58 7.47
C PHE A 88 1.65 13.48 8.98
N LEU A 89 2.86 13.84 9.42
CA LEU A 89 3.19 13.90 10.85
C LEU A 89 2.40 15.00 11.58
N LEU A 90 2.16 16.13 10.92
CA LEU A 90 1.30 17.19 11.42
C LEU A 90 -0.15 16.69 11.62
N PHE A 91 -0.67 15.95 10.63
CA PHE A 91 -1.97 15.31 10.68
C PHE A 91 -2.07 14.32 11.85
N LEU A 92 -1.09 13.43 12.01
CA LEU A 92 -1.05 12.48 13.13
C LEU A 92 -0.98 13.16 14.50
N ARG A 93 -0.40 14.36 14.59
CA ARG A 93 -0.29 15.11 15.84
C ARG A 93 -1.59 15.84 16.21
N PHE A 94 -2.31 16.39 15.24
CA PHE A 94 -3.48 17.24 15.52
C PHE A 94 -4.83 16.55 15.34
N LEU A 95 -4.90 15.49 14.54
CA LEU A 95 -6.14 14.76 14.25
C LEU A 95 -6.04 13.30 14.71
N PRO A 96 -7.16 12.69 15.14
CA PRO A 96 -7.19 11.26 15.41
C PRO A 96 -7.00 10.47 14.11
N CYS A 97 -5.99 9.60 14.07
CA CYS A 97 -5.69 8.77 12.90
C CYS A 97 -6.70 7.64 12.67
N ILE A 98 -7.45 7.27 13.71
CA ILE A 98 -8.48 6.23 13.68
C ILE A 98 -9.84 6.90 13.88
N ASN A 99 -10.81 6.54 13.04
CA ASN A 99 -12.18 7.00 13.18
C ASN A 99 -12.85 6.30 14.37
N ILE A 100 -12.86 6.95 15.54
CA ILE A 100 -13.42 6.39 16.78
C ILE A 100 -14.92 6.11 16.65
N ALA A 101 -15.65 6.86 15.82
CA ALA A 101 -17.07 6.61 15.62
C ALA A 101 -17.30 5.24 14.98
N GLU A 102 -16.62 4.95 13.88
CA GLU A 102 -16.72 3.65 13.20
C GLU A 102 -16.24 2.49 14.07
N VAL A 103 -15.13 2.66 14.80
CA VAL A 103 -14.65 1.61 15.70
C VAL A 103 -15.72 1.26 16.74
N LYS A 104 -16.38 2.26 17.34
CA LYS A 104 -17.44 2.04 18.33
C LYS A 104 -18.66 1.27 17.80
N TRP A 105 -19.00 1.41 16.51
CA TRP A 105 -20.08 0.65 15.87
C TRP A 105 -19.72 -0.81 15.57
N THR A 106 -18.43 -1.16 15.61
CA THR A 106 -17.96 -2.54 15.38
C THR A 106 -17.75 -3.34 16.66
N LEU A 107 -17.95 -2.72 17.83
CA LEU A 107 -17.80 -3.41 19.11
C LEU A 107 -18.98 -4.38 19.32
N PRO A 108 -18.75 -5.55 19.97
CA PRO A 108 -19.84 -6.47 20.32
C PRO A 108 -20.93 -5.79 21.16
N GLU A 109 -20.55 -4.79 21.97
CA GLU A 109 -21.44 -4.01 22.83
C GLU A 109 -22.38 -3.06 22.06
N SER A 110 -22.11 -2.78 20.78
CA SER A 110 -22.99 -1.96 19.94
C SER A 110 -24.10 -2.76 19.24
N ASP A 111 -24.15 -4.08 19.44
CA ASP A 111 -25.24 -4.93 18.95
C ASP A 111 -26.53 -4.64 19.75
N PRO A 112 -27.65 -4.28 19.11
CA PRO A 112 -28.95 -4.07 19.77
C PRO A 112 -29.45 -5.27 20.58
N HIS A 113 -28.94 -6.48 20.33
CA HIS A 113 -29.30 -7.71 21.03
C HIS A 113 -28.25 -8.17 22.06
N PHE A 114 -27.26 -7.34 22.38
CA PHE A 114 -26.19 -7.69 23.31
C PHE A 114 -26.72 -8.09 24.71
N ASP A 115 -27.72 -7.38 25.23
CA ASP A 115 -28.30 -7.65 26.55
C ASP A 115 -29.18 -8.91 26.55
N ASP A 116 -29.97 -9.13 25.49
CA ASP A 116 -30.78 -10.35 25.33
C ASP A 116 -29.93 -11.63 25.33
N VAL A 117 -28.73 -11.57 24.72
CA VAL A 117 -27.76 -12.68 24.67
C VAL A 117 -27.10 -12.95 26.04
N ASN A 118 -26.98 -11.93 26.89
CA ASN A 118 -26.42 -12.08 28.23
C ASN A 118 -27.46 -12.58 29.25
N ASP A 119 -28.71 -12.12 29.15
CA ASP A 119 -29.80 -12.49 30.07
C ASP A 119 -30.44 -13.84 29.73
N HIS A 120 -30.37 -14.29 28.46
CA HIS A 120 -30.88 -15.59 28.02
C HIS A 120 -29.76 -16.42 27.34
N PRO A 121 -28.92 -17.13 28.11
CA PRO A 121 -27.88 -17.97 27.54
C PRO A 121 -28.50 -19.24 26.93
N ASP A 122 -28.76 -19.21 25.62
CA ASP A 122 -29.12 -20.40 24.86
C ASP A 122 -27.95 -21.39 24.87
N SER A 123 -28.14 -22.52 25.56
CA SER A 123 -27.11 -23.51 25.91
C SER A 123 -26.55 -24.33 24.73
N GLY A 124 -26.80 -23.91 23.49
CA GLY A 124 -26.36 -24.60 22.27
C GLY A 124 -25.64 -23.71 21.23
N VAL A 125 -25.53 -22.40 21.45
CA VAL A 125 -24.97 -21.47 20.45
C VAL A 125 -23.51 -21.13 20.80
N VAL A 126 -22.59 -21.48 19.92
CA VAL A 126 -21.16 -21.15 20.07
C VAL A 126 -21.00 -19.63 19.94
N LYS A 127 -20.55 -18.98 21.02
CA LYS A 127 -20.28 -17.54 21.06
C LYS A 127 -19.07 -17.22 20.18
N VAL A 128 -19.32 -16.65 19.01
CA VAL A 128 -18.29 -16.23 18.06
C VAL A 128 -18.42 -14.73 17.85
N ALA A 129 -17.33 -13.98 18.05
CA ALA A 129 -17.33 -12.53 17.89
C ALA A 129 -17.73 -12.13 16.45
N ALA A 130 -18.49 -11.05 16.28
CA ALA A 130 -19.09 -10.64 15.00
C ALA A 130 -18.10 -10.58 13.82
N TYR A 131 -16.84 -10.17 14.06
CA TYR A 131 -15.81 -10.10 13.02
C TYR A 131 -15.44 -11.47 12.41
N GLN A 132 -15.62 -12.57 13.14
CA GLN A 132 -15.39 -13.93 12.65
C GLN A 132 -16.52 -14.41 11.73
N GLN A 133 -17.76 -13.92 11.92
CA GLN A 133 -18.87 -14.25 11.02
C GLN A 133 -18.71 -13.59 9.65
N GLU A 134 -18.17 -12.38 9.60
CA GLU A 134 -17.87 -11.70 8.32
C GLU A 134 -16.76 -12.39 7.52
N LEU A 135 -15.76 -12.96 8.20
CA LEU A 135 -14.69 -13.75 7.56
C LEU A 135 -15.19 -15.13 7.11
N ALA A 136 -16.06 -15.77 7.90
CA ALA A 136 -16.63 -17.08 7.56
C ALA A 136 -17.63 -17.03 6.40
N THR A 137 -18.31 -15.89 6.19
CA THR A 137 -19.27 -15.71 5.09
C THR A 137 -18.60 -15.33 3.76
N LYS A 138 -17.33 -14.87 3.81
CA LYS A 138 -16.55 -14.44 2.63
C LYS A 138 -15.48 -15.46 2.18
N ALA A 139 -15.40 -16.62 2.82
CA ALA A 139 -14.59 -17.77 2.40
C ALA A 139 -15.47 -18.78 1.64
#